data_AF-A0A949NYR4-F1
#
_entry.id   AF-A0A949NYR4-F1
#
_cell.length_a   1.000
_cell.length_b   1.000
_cell.length_c   1.000
_cell.angle_alpha   90.00
_cell.angle_beta   90.00
_cell.angle_gamma   90.00
#
_symmetry.space_group_name_H-M   'P 1'
#
loop_
_entity.id
_entity.type
_entity.pdbx_description
1 polymer ?
#
loop_
_entity_poly.entity_id
_entity_poly.type
_entity_poly.pdbx_seq_one_letter_code
_entity_poly.pdbx_strand_id
1 'polypeptide(L)'
;MKKSIDNDMSRRTWNLAYLRSRVDFLYGENQLKLLSPCLESVVTREYYARFHYQEGRDLVYEFLSTRGDVKELVGLVFGGVEEDQVEFNRRCRFAEAHVVACLQNIHSAYDIMGHVVYFSLGMNNIPDQKIPEHKIGIKSVYNKIRNIDIYSNIVNEIDKYINNDNYKYLSAIVNNSKHRSIINICFTVDIGDDEKDLYKFNFNEFVYNRENYVPRCAYTFIDEEYNRCSSQIVSIGLKLNDYLCDVGD
;
A
#
# COMPACT_ATOMS: atom_id res chain seq x y z
N MET A 1 24.56 9.63 29.42
CA MET A 1 24.42 9.12 28.04
C MET A 1 23.11 8.38 27.73
N LYS A 2 22.23 8.05 28.69
CA LYS A 2 20.92 7.42 28.38
C LYS A 2 19.78 8.39 27.95
N LYS A 3 19.89 9.68 28.27
CA LYS A 3 18.83 10.68 27.95
C LYS A 3 18.78 11.16 26.49
N SER A 4 19.76 10.83 25.64
CA SER A 4 19.76 11.29 24.23
C SER A 4 19.32 10.21 23.23
N ILE A 5 19.13 8.96 23.65
CA ILE A 5 18.68 7.86 22.77
C ILE A 5 17.15 7.75 22.79
N ASP A 6 16.52 7.94 23.96
CA ASP A 6 15.05 7.93 24.07
C ASP A 6 14.38 9.10 23.32
N ASN A 7 15.09 10.22 23.15
CA ASN A 7 14.58 11.40 22.45
C ASN A 7 14.70 11.30 20.91
N ASP A 8 15.47 10.33 20.39
CA ASP A 8 15.65 10.09 18.95
C ASP A 8 14.71 8.98 18.42
N MET A 9 14.38 7.98 19.26
CA MET A 9 13.38 6.97 18.88
C MET A 9 11.94 7.53 18.86
N SER A 10 11.61 8.50 19.71
CA SER A 10 10.28 9.14 19.68
C SER A 10 10.05 10.02 18.43
N ARG A 11 11.13 10.34 17.68
CA ARG A 11 11.07 11.11 16.43
C ARG A 11 10.88 10.25 15.18
N ARG A 12 10.92 8.92 15.27
CA ARG A 12 10.79 8.00 14.10
C ARG A 12 9.42 7.32 13.98
N THR A 13 8.58 7.39 15.00
CA THR A 13 7.25 6.77 15.00
C THR A 13 6.16 7.83 14.95
N TRP A 14 5.21 7.69 14.03
CA TRP A 14 4.06 8.59 13.94
C TRP A 14 3.19 8.50 15.20
N ASN A 15 3.15 9.57 15.98
CA ASN A 15 2.38 9.62 17.23
C ASN A 15 0.91 9.96 16.94
N LEU A 16 0.08 8.92 16.82
CA LEU A 16 -1.36 9.05 16.56
C LEU A 16 -2.13 9.66 17.73
N ALA A 17 -1.70 9.45 18.97
CA ALA A 17 -2.36 10.01 20.14
C ALA A 17 -2.16 11.53 20.19
N TYR A 18 -0.95 11.99 19.89
CA TYR A 18 -0.63 13.41 19.74
C TYR A 18 -1.44 14.05 18.60
N LEU A 19 -1.47 13.43 17.42
CA LEU A 19 -2.26 13.90 16.29
C LEU A 19 -3.74 14.13 16.69
N ARG A 20 -4.36 13.12 17.31
CA ARG A 20 -5.76 13.19 17.78
C ARG A 20 -5.96 14.32 18.78
N SER A 21 -5.08 14.43 19.78
CA SER A 21 -5.15 15.48 20.81
C SER A 21 -5.03 16.88 20.21
N ARG A 22 -4.13 17.09 19.24
CA ARG A 22 -3.96 18.41 18.60
C ARG A 22 -5.13 18.77 17.69
N VAL A 23 -5.68 17.81 16.95
CA VAL A 23 -6.86 18.05 16.10
C VAL A 23 -8.08 18.39 16.95
N ASP A 24 -8.28 17.69 18.08
CA ASP A 24 -9.35 18.03 19.03
C ASP A 24 -9.16 19.42 19.64
N PHE A 25 -7.93 19.75 20.05
CA PHE A 25 -7.61 21.07 20.60
C PHE A 25 -7.86 22.21 19.60
N LEU A 26 -7.46 22.05 18.33
CA LEU A 26 -7.53 23.11 17.31
C LEU A 26 -8.92 23.22 16.67
N TYR A 27 -9.61 22.10 16.46
CA TYR A 27 -10.82 22.04 15.63
C TYR A 27 -12.03 21.41 16.33
N GLY A 28 -11.86 20.90 17.55
CA GLY A 28 -12.92 20.33 18.39
C GLY A 28 -13.28 18.87 18.10
N GLU A 29 -14.09 18.32 19.01
CA GLU A 29 -14.44 16.89 19.06
C GLU A 29 -15.11 16.38 17.77
N ASN A 30 -15.92 17.23 17.12
CA ASN A 30 -16.58 16.86 15.86
C ASN A 30 -15.57 16.59 14.74
N GLN A 31 -14.47 17.35 14.71
CA GLN A 31 -13.39 17.11 13.75
C GLN A 31 -12.67 15.80 14.07
N LEU A 32 -12.40 15.55 15.36
CA LEU A 32 -11.77 14.31 15.80
C LEU A 32 -12.62 13.06 15.46
N LYS A 33 -13.95 13.16 15.53
CA LYS A 33 -14.88 12.09 15.13
C LYS A 33 -14.80 11.74 13.64
N LEU A 34 -14.49 12.72 12.78
CA LEU A 34 -14.27 12.49 11.35
C LEU A 34 -12.89 11.85 11.09
N LEU A 35 -11.85 12.32 11.81
CA LEU A 35 -10.48 11.86 11.62
C LEU A 35 -10.23 10.43 12.17
N SER A 36 -10.76 10.12 13.35
CA SER A 36 -10.39 8.89 14.07
C SER A 36 -10.65 7.60 13.28
N PRO A 37 -11.81 7.42 12.62
CA PRO A 37 -12.07 6.25 11.78
C PRO A 37 -11.10 6.15 10.59
N CYS A 38 -10.66 7.29 10.03
CA CYS A 38 -9.67 7.30 8.94
C CYS A 38 -8.32 6.77 9.44
N LEU A 39 -7.85 7.23 10.60
CA LEU A 39 -6.59 6.76 11.20
C LEU A 39 -6.62 5.26 11.49
N GLU A 40 -7.71 4.77 12.09
CA GLU A 40 -7.90 3.35 12.37
C GLU A 40 -7.92 2.53 11.08
N SER A 41 -8.56 3.05 10.04
CA SER A 41 -8.64 2.37 8.75
C SER A 41 -7.26 2.27 8.07
N VAL A 42 -6.40 3.29 8.15
CA VAL A 42 -5.03 3.21 7.63
C VAL A 42 -4.26 2.07 8.29
N VAL A 43 -4.23 2.03 9.63
CA VAL A 43 -3.54 0.98 10.39
C VAL A 43 -4.12 -0.41 10.08
N THR A 44 -5.44 -0.51 10.00
CA THR A 44 -6.12 -1.77 9.71
C THR A 44 -5.80 -2.27 8.30
N ARG A 45 -5.73 -1.37 7.31
CA ARG A 45 -5.37 -1.71 5.93
C ARG A 45 -3.93 -2.18 5.81
N GLU A 46 -2.99 -1.58 6.54
CA GLU A 46 -1.61 -2.06 6.61
C GLU A 46 -1.52 -3.48 7.20
N TYR A 47 -2.32 -3.76 8.25
CA TYR A 47 -2.41 -5.10 8.81
C TYR A 47 -2.99 -6.10 7.81
N TYR A 48 -4.11 -5.78 7.14
CA TYR A 48 -4.71 -6.65 6.14
C TYR A 48 -3.80 -6.90 4.94
N ALA A 49 -3.08 -5.88 4.48
CA ALA A 49 -2.09 -6.05 3.41
C ALA A 49 -1.02 -7.09 3.81
N ARG A 50 -0.46 -6.97 5.01
CA ARG A 50 0.52 -7.93 5.53
C ARG A 50 -0.04 -9.34 5.68
N PHE A 51 -1.23 -9.46 6.26
CA PHE A 51 -1.92 -10.75 6.40
C PHE A 51 -2.08 -11.44 5.04
N HIS A 52 -2.64 -10.74 4.05
CA HIS A 52 -2.84 -11.33 2.73
C HIS A 52 -1.53 -11.66 2.01
N TYR A 53 -0.48 -10.85 2.18
CA TYR A 53 0.84 -11.17 1.63
C TYR A 53 1.39 -12.48 2.19
N GLN A 54 1.33 -12.65 3.52
CA GLN A 54 1.82 -13.85 4.20
C GLN A 54 1.04 -15.10 3.76
N GLU A 55 -0.28 -15.07 3.90
CA GLU A 55 -1.14 -16.20 3.52
C GLU A 55 -0.97 -16.58 2.03
N GLY A 56 -0.95 -15.59 1.13
CA GLY A 56 -0.78 -15.84 -0.30
C GLY A 56 0.58 -16.43 -0.63
N ARG A 57 1.64 -16.02 0.06
CA ARG A 57 2.98 -16.56 -0.12
C ARG A 57 3.06 -17.98 0.43
N ASP A 58 2.60 -18.19 1.66
CA ASP A 58 2.77 -19.45 2.36
C ASP A 58 1.97 -20.58 1.68
N LEU A 59 0.76 -20.31 1.18
CA LEU A 59 -0.07 -21.26 0.41
C LEU A 59 0.69 -21.97 -0.71
N VAL A 60 1.53 -21.21 -1.42
CA VAL A 60 2.29 -21.67 -2.57
C VAL A 60 3.65 -22.21 -2.14
N TYR A 61 4.38 -21.47 -1.32
CA TYR A 61 5.73 -21.85 -0.93
C TYR A 61 5.73 -23.14 -0.10
N GLU A 62 4.72 -23.39 0.74
CA GLU A 62 4.58 -24.66 1.44
C GLU A 62 4.38 -25.82 0.45
N PHE A 63 3.54 -25.64 -0.56
CA PHE A 63 3.31 -26.66 -1.58
C PHE A 63 4.58 -26.99 -2.38
N LEU A 64 5.35 -25.96 -2.71
CA LEU A 64 6.59 -26.09 -3.50
C LEU A 64 7.78 -26.53 -2.65
N SER A 65 7.82 -26.22 -1.35
CA SER A 65 8.94 -26.57 -0.45
C SER A 65 9.19 -28.08 -0.33
N THR A 66 8.18 -28.87 -0.64
CA THR A 66 8.25 -30.34 -0.65
C THR A 66 8.63 -30.92 -2.01
N ARG A 67 8.82 -30.06 -3.03
CA ARG A 67 9.07 -30.40 -4.44
C ARG A 67 10.30 -29.66 -4.95
N GLY A 68 11.46 -30.27 -4.77
CA GLY A 68 12.77 -29.63 -5.01
C GLY A 68 13.36 -29.86 -6.41
N ASP A 69 12.76 -30.69 -7.26
CA ASP A 69 13.26 -30.97 -8.60
C ASP A 69 12.53 -30.11 -9.65
N VAL A 70 13.30 -29.44 -10.52
CA VAL A 70 12.80 -28.71 -11.69
C VAL A 70 11.85 -29.56 -12.53
N LYS A 71 12.09 -30.87 -12.65
CA LYS A 71 11.18 -31.77 -13.39
C LYS A 71 9.80 -31.87 -12.76
N GLU A 72 9.71 -31.86 -11.42
CA GLU A 72 8.43 -31.87 -10.71
C GLU A 72 7.69 -30.55 -10.95
N LEU A 73 8.40 -29.41 -10.89
CA LEU A 73 7.86 -28.09 -11.16
C LEU A 73 7.35 -27.95 -12.61
N VAL A 74 8.13 -28.42 -13.59
CA VAL A 74 7.73 -28.48 -15.00
C VAL A 74 6.50 -29.39 -15.17
N GLY A 75 6.45 -30.52 -14.46
CA GLY A 75 5.29 -31.42 -14.44
C GLY A 75 4.01 -30.73 -13.97
N LEU A 76 4.08 -29.87 -12.95
CA LEU A 76 2.91 -29.10 -12.48
C LEU A 76 2.35 -28.16 -13.57
N VAL A 77 3.24 -27.58 -14.39
CA VAL A 77 2.86 -26.62 -15.43
C VAL A 77 2.36 -27.32 -16.70
N PHE A 78 3.02 -28.40 -17.13
CA PHE A 78 2.83 -29.02 -18.45
C PHE A 78 2.08 -30.36 -18.46
N GLY A 79 1.46 -30.76 -17.35
CA GLY A 79 0.54 -31.92 -17.32
C GLY A 79 1.17 -33.23 -16.86
N GLY A 80 1.82 -33.19 -15.69
CA GLY A 80 2.28 -34.37 -14.95
C GLY A 80 1.13 -35.12 -14.27
N VAL A 81 1.25 -35.40 -12.97
CA VAL A 81 0.19 -36.06 -12.20
C VAL A 81 -1.04 -35.15 -12.09
N GLU A 82 -2.19 -35.59 -12.58
CA GLU A 82 -3.41 -34.78 -12.66
C GLU A 82 -3.85 -34.22 -11.30
N GLU A 83 -3.79 -35.03 -10.24
CA GLU A 83 -4.16 -34.63 -8.88
C GLU A 83 -3.26 -33.48 -8.36
N ASP A 84 -1.95 -33.61 -8.56
CA ASP A 84 -0.97 -32.58 -8.18
C ASP A 84 -1.20 -31.28 -8.94
N GLN A 85 -1.53 -31.38 -10.23
CA GLN A 85 -1.81 -30.21 -11.07
C GLN A 85 -3.12 -29.52 -10.65
N VAL A 86 -4.17 -30.29 -10.32
CA VAL A 86 -5.42 -29.73 -9.80
C VAL A 86 -5.19 -29.00 -8.48
N GLU A 87 -4.43 -29.60 -7.56
CA GLU A 87 -4.12 -28.97 -6.28
C GLU A 87 -3.24 -27.72 -6.44
N PHE A 88 -2.22 -27.79 -7.29
CA PHE A 88 -1.36 -26.65 -7.59
C PHE A 88 -2.15 -25.48 -8.18
N ASN A 89 -3.00 -25.74 -9.16
CA ASN A 89 -3.86 -24.73 -9.78
C ASN A 89 -4.83 -24.12 -8.76
N ARG A 90 -5.38 -24.93 -7.85
CA ARG A 90 -6.25 -24.44 -6.76
C ARG A 90 -5.48 -23.49 -5.83
N ARG A 91 -4.29 -23.88 -5.39
CA ARG A 91 -3.43 -23.05 -4.53
C ARG A 91 -3.00 -21.76 -5.21
N CYS A 92 -2.62 -21.81 -6.50
CA CYS A 92 -2.30 -20.61 -7.28
C CYS A 92 -3.47 -19.63 -7.34
N ARG A 93 -4.71 -20.11 -7.54
CA ARG A 93 -5.90 -19.26 -7.53
C ARG A 93 -6.17 -18.62 -6.17
N PHE A 94 -5.94 -19.35 -5.08
CA PHE A 94 -6.05 -18.77 -3.73
C PHE A 94 -4.97 -17.72 -3.48
N ALA A 95 -3.73 -18.01 -3.85
CA ALA A 95 -2.63 -17.06 -3.76
C ALA A 95 -2.89 -15.79 -4.57
N GLU A 96 -3.46 -15.92 -5.78
CA GLU A 96 -3.88 -14.79 -6.61
C GLU A 96 -4.93 -13.92 -5.91
N ALA A 97 -5.96 -14.54 -5.30
CA ALA A 97 -6.96 -13.81 -4.54
C ALA A 97 -6.33 -13.03 -3.36
N HIS A 98 -5.38 -13.65 -2.64
CA HIS A 98 -4.62 -13.00 -1.59
C HIS A 98 -3.76 -11.86 -2.10
N VAL A 99 -3.06 -12.02 -3.22
CA VAL A 99 -2.25 -10.95 -3.82
C VAL A 99 -3.13 -9.76 -4.23
N VAL A 100 -4.27 -10.01 -4.89
CA VAL A 100 -5.21 -8.95 -5.26
C VAL A 100 -5.71 -8.21 -4.02
N ALA A 101 -6.12 -8.93 -2.98
CA ALA A 101 -6.53 -8.33 -1.71
C ALA A 101 -5.41 -7.52 -1.05
N CYS A 102 -4.17 -8.01 -1.08
CA CYS A 102 -3.00 -7.30 -0.56
C CYS A 102 -2.81 -5.96 -1.28
N LEU A 103 -2.71 -5.96 -2.61
CA LEU A 103 -2.55 -4.75 -3.42
C LEU A 103 -3.67 -3.73 -3.18
N GLN A 104 -4.91 -4.21 -3.10
CA GLN A 104 -6.06 -3.35 -2.80
C GLN A 104 -5.95 -2.70 -1.43
N ASN A 105 -5.49 -3.44 -0.41
CA ASN A 105 -5.30 -2.88 0.92
C ASN A 105 -4.16 -1.85 0.97
N ILE A 106 -3.02 -2.09 0.31
CA ILE A 106 -1.92 -1.12 0.20
C ILE A 106 -2.42 0.16 -0.47
N HIS A 107 -3.09 0.05 -1.63
CA HIS A 107 -3.64 1.20 -2.34
C HIS A 107 -4.67 1.97 -1.50
N SER A 108 -5.59 1.26 -0.85
CA SER A 108 -6.65 1.88 -0.06
C SER A 108 -6.14 2.54 1.22
N ALA A 109 -5.09 2.02 1.87
CA ALA A 109 -4.45 2.70 3.00
C ALA A 109 -4.02 4.12 2.59
N TYR A 110 -3.47 4.25 1.38
CA TYR A 110 -3.00 5.52 0.87
C TYR A 110 -4.12 6.46 0.39
N ASP A 111 -5.18 5.93 -0.19
CA ASP A 111 -6.36 6.73 -0.51
C ASP A 111 -6.97 7.35 0.76
N ILE A 112 -7.06 6.55 1.83
CA ILE A 112 -7.55 6.99 3.15
C ILE A 112 -6.59 8.01 3.78
N MET A 113 -5.29 7.93 3.50
CA MET A 113 -4.34 8.95 3.94
C MET A 113 -4.71 10.35 3.40
N GLY A 114 -5.38 10.44 2.25
CA GLY A 114 -5.97 11.69 1.79
C GLY A 114 -7.00 12.26 2.75
N HIS A 115 -7.89 11.42 3.28
CA HIS A 115 -8.85 11.84 4.32
C HIS A 115 -8.15 12.22 5.62
N VAL A 116 -7.11 11.48 6.02
CA VAL A 116 -6.31 11.81 7.20
C VAL A 116 -5.72 13.21 7.09
N VAL A 117 -5.05 13.53 5.98
CA VAL A 117 -4.51 14.88 5.75
C VAL A 117 -5.62 15.92 5.73
N TYR A 118 -6.71 15.66 4.98
CA TYR A 118 -7.82 16.59 4.85
C TYR A 118 -8.45 16.99 6.19
N PHE A 119 -8.75 16.00 7.04
CA PHE A 119 -9.35 16.24 8.34
C PHE A 119 -8.35 16.71 9.39
N SER A 120 -7.08 16.30 9.30
CA SER A 120 -6.04 16.80 10.23
C SER A 120 -5.76 18.29 10.02
N LEU A 121 -5.86 18.79 8.80
CA LEU A 121 -5.67 20.21 8.47
C LEU A 121 -6.94 21.06 8.66
N GLY A 122 -8.06 20.46 9.09
CA GLY A 122 -9.33 21.17 9.24
C GLY A 122 -9.89 21.74 7.92
N MET A 123 -9.49 21.20 6.77
CA MET A 123 -9.82 21.76 5.45
C MET A 123 -11.33 21.84 5.18
N ASN A 124 -12.12 20.94 5.76
CA ASN A 124 -13.58 20.95 5.68
C ASN A 124 -14.24 22.19 6.31
N ASN A 125 -13.52 22.88 7.21
CA ASN A 125 -13.98 24.08 7.89
C ASN A 125 -13.56 25.37 7.16
N ILE A 126 -12.70 25.27 6.14
CA ILE A 126 -12.21 26.41 5.35
C ILE A 126 -12.95 26.42 4.00
N PRO A 127 -13.81 27.41 3.72
CA PRO A 127 -14.65 27.42 2.52
C PRO A 127 -13.87 27.18 1.22
N ASP A 128 -12.73 27.84 1.06
CA ASP A 128 -11.90 27.76 -0.14
C ASP A 128 -11.09 26.47 -0.24
N GLN A 129 -10.95 25.70 0.85
CA GLN A 129 -10.21 24.43 0.89
C GLN A 129 -11.11 23.19 0.88
N LYS A 130 -12.43 23.38 1.00
CA LYS A 130 -13.40 22.29 1.05
C LYS A 130 -13.40 21.44 -0.23
N ILE A 131 -13.44 20.13 -0.05
CA ILE A 131 -13.55 19.13 -1.12
C ILE A 131 -14.85 18.33 -0.90
N PRO A 132 -15.66 18.08 -1.95
CA PRO A 132 -16.82 17.20 -1.82
C PRO A 132 -16.40 15.82 -1.32
N GLU A 133 -17.17 15.24 -0.39
CA GLU A 133 -16.79 14.01 0.34
C GLU A 133 -16.35 12.85 -0.57
N HIS A 134 -17.15 12.56 -1.61
CA HIS A 134 -16.86 11.50 -2.60
C HIS A 134 -15.65 11.78 -3.50
N LYS A 135 -15.05 12.99 -3.42
CA LYS A 135 -13.84 13.38 -4.16
C LYS A 135 -12.63 13.53 -3.25
N ILE A 136 -12.76 13.31 -1.94
CA ILE A 136 -11.62 13.35 -1.03
C ILE A 136 -10.73 12.15 -1.36
N GLY A 137 -9.45 12.44 -1.53
CA GLY A 137 -8.41 11.47 -1.85
C GLY A 137 -7.07 12.18 -1.90
N ILE A 138 -5.98 11.43 -1.85
CA ILE A 138 -4.65 12.05 -1.69
C ILE A 138 -4.31 13.03 -2.82
N LYS A 139 -4.70 12.71 -4.06
CA LYS A 139 -4.49 13.58 -5.24
C LYS A 139 -5.33 14.87 -5.19
N SER A 140 -6.59 14.79 -4.76
CA SER A 140 -7.44 15.98 -4.68
C SER A 140 -7.00 16.90 -3.55
N VAL A 141 -6.58 16.33 -2.42
CA VAL A 141 -5.96 17.08 -1.32
C VAL A 141 -4.68 17.76 -1.79
N TYR A 142 -3.73 17.02 -2.37
CA TYR A 142 -2.49 17.56 -2.93
C TYR A 142 -2.74 18.78 -3.84
N ASN A 143 -3.64 18.64 -4.82
CA ASN A 143 -3.95 19.72 -5.76
C ASN A 143 -4.51 20.97 -5.07
N LYS A 144 -5.18 20.78 -3.93
CA LYS A 144 -5.78 21.86 -3.13
C LYS A 144 -4.75 22.59 -2.28
N ILE A 145 -3.74 21.88 -1.75
CA ILE A 145 -2.77 22.43 -0.79
C ILE A 145 -1.40 22.78 -1.39
N ARG A 146 -1.07 22.29 -2.61
CA ARG A 146 0.27 22.40 -3.20
C ARG A 146 0.84 23.81 -3.38
N ASN A 147 -0.02 24.83 -3.44
CA ASN A 147 0.38 26.23 -3.63
C ASN A 147 0.29 27.06 -2.34
N ILE A 148 0.15 26.40 -1.19
CA ILE A 148 0.01 27.06 0.11
C ILE A 148 1.28 26.78 0.91
N ASP A 149 2.09 27.81 1.14
CA ASP A 149 3.45 27.68 1.69
C ASP A 149 3.51 26.97 3.04
N ILE A 150 2.52 27.22 3.92
CA ILE A 150 2.43 26.57 5.24
C ILE A 150 2.29 25.04 5.14
N TYR A 151 1.87 24.50 4.00
CA TYR A 151 1.73 23.05 3.78
C TYR A 151 2.90 22.44 2.99
N SER A 152 3.92 23.22 2.64
CA SER A 152 5.04 22.80 1.77
C SER A 152 5.68 21.48 2.20
N ASN A 153 5.93 21.27 3.50
CA ASN A 153 6.51 20.03 4.02
C ASN A 153 5.61 18.80 3.79
N ILE A 154 4.30 18.95 3.98
CA ILE A 154 3.32 17.87 3.75
C ILE A 154 3.20 17.61 2.24
N VAL A 155 3.14 18.68 1.44
CA VAL A 155 3.06 18.62 -0.03
C VAL A 155 4.25 17.85 -0.60
N ASN A 156 5.46 18.13 -0.12
CA ASN A 156 6.68 17.45 -0.59
C ASN A 156 6.63 15.93 -0.34
N GLU A 157 6.11 15.49 0.81
CA GLU A 157 5.95 14.06 1.11
C GLU A 157 4.85 13.40 0.26
N ILE A 158 3.75 14.11 0.00
CA ILE A 158 2.70 13.61 -0.89
C ILE A 158 3.19 13.53 -2.35
N ASP A 159 3.98 14.50 -2.79
CA ASP A 159 4.52 14.57 -4.16
C ASP A 159 5.45 13.40 -4.49
N LYS A 160 6.38 13.09 -3.57
CA LYS A 160 7.27 11.92 -3.66
C LYS A 160 6.52 10.62 -3.93
N TYR A 161 5.29 10.52 -3.42
CA TYR A 161 4.46 9.36 -3.61
C TYR A 161 3.67 9.37 -4.92
N ILE A 162 2.93 10.46 -5.19
CA ILE A 162 2.03 10.54 -6.35
C ILE A 162 2.81 10.42 -7.67
N ASN A 163 4.03 10.94 -7.71
CA ASN A 163 4.86 10.93 -8.91
C ASN A 163 5.73 9.67 -9.07
N ASN A 164 5.68 8.74 -8.11
CA ASN A 164 6.45 7.51 -8.15
C ASN A 164 5.88 6.50 -9.16
N ASP A 165 6.74 5.90 -9.98
CA ASP A 165 6.31 4.96 -11.02
C ASP A 165 5.77 3.63 -10.49
N ASN A 166 6.26 3.15 -9.35
CA ASN A 166 5.68 1.98 -8.72
C ASN A 166 4.29 2.26 -8.17
N TYR A 167 4.05 3.46 -7.61
CA TYR A 167 2.70 3.85 -7.23
C TYR A 167 1.76 3.92 -8.44
N LYS A 168 2.22 4.45 -9.58
CA LYS A 168 1.43 4.43 -10.83
C LYS A 168 1.08 3.00 -11.23
N TYR A 169 2.04 2.08 -11.17
CA TYR A 169 1.81 0.65 -11.40
C TYR A 169 0.77 0.08 -10.43
N LEU A 170 0.94 0.30 -9.13
CA LEU A 170 0.02 -0.16 -8.07
C LEU A 170 -1.40 0.37 -8.29
N SER A 171 -1.53 1.65 -8.63
CA SER A 171 -2.82 2.28 -8.90
C SER A 171 -3.46 1.71 -10.17
N ALA A 172 -2.68 1.50 -11.23
CA ALA A 172 -3.15 0.91 -12.47
C ALA A 172 -3.63 -0.53 -12.28
N ILE A 173 -2.84 -1.40 -11.64
CA ILE A 173 -3.20 -2.81 -11.44
C ILE A 173 -4.43 -2.96 -10.54
N VAL A 174 -4.52 -2.16 -9.46
CA VAL A 174 -5.67 -2.19 -8.54
C VAL A 174 -6.93 -1.67 -9.23
N ASN A 175 -6.86 -0.54 -9.92
CA ASN A 175 -8.03 0.02 -10.60
C ASN A 175 -8.48 -0.83 -11.79
N ASN A 176 -7.55 -1.45 -12.52
CA ASN A 176 -7.91 -2.42 -13.55
C ASN A 176 -8.64 -3.63 -12.94
N SER A 177 -8.08 -4.19 -11.87
CA SER A 177 -8.66 -5.35 -11.16
C SER A 177 -10.02 -5.05 -10.52
N LYS A 178 -10.26 -3.80 -10.11
CA LYS A 178 -11.55 -3.36 -9.54
C LYS A 178 -12.63 -3.09 -10.59
N HIS A 179 -12.27 -2.51 -11.74
CA HIS A 179 -13.26 -1.93 -12.66
C HIS A 179 -13.34 -2.61 -14.03
N ARG A 180 -12.36 -3.44 -14.39
CA ARG A 180 -12.29 -4.05 -15.73
C ARG A 180 -12.12 -5.56 -15.66
N SER A 181 -10.98 -6.02 -15.17
CA SER A 181 -10.62 -7.43 -15.11
C SER A 181 -9.47 -7.64 -14.12
N ILE A 182 -9.52 -8.74 -13.38
CA ILE A 182 -8.41 -9.16 -12.52
C ILE A 182 -7.19 -9.41 -13.40
N ILE A 183 -6.04 -8.87 -13.00
CA ILE A 183 -4.76 -9.17 -13.64
C ILE A 183 -4.23 -10.48 -13.06
N ASN A 184 -4.21 -11.51 -13.90
CA ASN A 184 -3.76 -12.83 -13.48
C ASN A 184 -2.26 -12.82 -13.15
N ILE A 185 -1.90 -13.73 -12.24
CA ILE A 185 -0.51 -14.00 -11.88
C ILE A 185 -0.12 -15.31 -12.56
N CYS A 186 0.97 -15.27 -13.34
CA CYS A 186 1.52 -16.43 -14.00
C CYS A 186 2.66 -17.02 -13.17
N PHE A 187 2.61 -18.35 -12.97
CA PHE A 187 3.73 -19.11 -12.45
C PHE A 187 4.70 -19.43 -13.58
N THR A 188 5.98 -19.15 -13.36
CA THR A 188 7.07 -19.40 -14.30
C THR A 188 8.15 -20.20 -13.60
N VAL A 189 8.70 -21.21 -14.29
CA VAL A 189 9.83 -22.00 -13.81
C VAL A 189 11.09 -21.49 -14.53
N ASP A 190 12.12 -21.16 -13.78
CA ASP A 190 13.43 -20.83 -14.32
C ASP A 190 14.25 -22.13 -14.41
N ILE A 191 14.73 -22.44 -15.62
CA ILE A 191 15.49 -23.68 -15.92
C ILE A 191 17.01 -23.34 -16.02
N GLY A 192 17.43 -22.15 -15.58
CA GLY A 192 18.83 -21.76 -15.53
C GLY A 192 19.67 -22.50 -14.47
N ASP A 193 21.00 -22.32 -14.53
CA ASP A 193 21.99 -22.97 -13.66
C ASP A 193 22.02 -22.45 -12.20
N ASP A 194 21.22 -21.43 -11.87
CA ASP A 194 21.18 -20.82 -10.52
C ASP A 194 19.98 -21.36 -9.73
N GLU A 195 20.23 -22.30 -8.82
CA GLU A 195 19.21 -22.97 -7.97
C GLU A 195 18.43 -22.03 -7.04
N LYS A 196 18.78 -20.74 -6.96
CA LYS A 196 18.23 -19.82 -5.96
C LYS A 196 16.85 -19.26 -6.28
N ASP A 197 16.41 -19.31 -7.53
CA ASP A 197 15.11 -18.76 -7.96
C ASP A 197 14.42 -19.66 -9.01
N LEU A 198 14.26 -20.96 -8.70
CA LEU A 198 13.67 -21.97 -9.60
C LEU A 198 12.27 -21.61 -10.12
N TYR A 199 11.55 -20.70 -9.46
CA TYR A 199 10.24 -20.26 -9.90
C TYR A 199 9.91 -18.83 -9.48
N LYS A 200 9.05 -18.18 -10.27
CA LYS A 200 8.56 -16.82 -10.03
C LYS A 200 7.07 -16.69 -10.33
N PHE A 201 6.42 -15.84 -9.56
CA PHE A 201 5.04 -15.40 -9.80
C PHE A 201 5.09 -14.00 -10.39
N ASN A 202 4.59 -13.85 -11.61
CA ASN A 202 4.62 -12.57 -12.32
C ASN A 202 3.21 -12.08 -12.59
N PHE A 203 2.96 -10.79 -12.40
CA PHE A 203 1.78 -10.17 -12.99
C PHE A 203 1.88 -10.26 -14.50
N ASN A 204 0.78 -10.62 -15.16
CA ASN A 204 0.70 -10.52 -16.61
C ASN A 204 0.83 -9.06 -17.06
N GLU A 205 1.30 -8.85 -18.30
CA GLU A 205 1.24 -7.54 -18.93
C GLU A 205 -0.22 -7.07 -19.04
N PHE A 206 -0.43 -5.76 -18.94
CA PHE A 206 -1.77 -5.19 -19.05
C PHE A 206 -1.74 -3.76 -19.57
N VAL A 207 -2.90 -3.33 -20.10
CA VAL A 207 -3.10 -1.96 -20.60
C VAL A 207 -4.12 -1.25 -19.75
N TYR A 208 -3.74 -0.13 -19.15
CA TYR A 208 -4.63 0.71 -18.36
C TYR A 208 -4.47 2.16 -18.79
N ASN A 209 -5.58 2.86 -19.03
CA ASN A 209 -5.60 4.25 -19.50
C ASN A 209 -4.66 4.57 -20.69
N ARG A 210 -4.56 3.64 -21.66
CA ARG A 210 -3.70 3.73 -22.86
C ARG A 210 -2.19 3.66 -22.57
N GLU A 211 -1.81 3.28 -21.36
CA GLU A 211 -0.43 2.96 -20.99
C GLU A 211 -0.26 1.45 -20.87
N ASN A 212 0.88 0.96 -21.36
CA ASN A 212 1.26 -0.44 -21.27
C ASN A 212 2.12 -0.66 -20.03
N TYR A 213 1.73 -1.63 -19.20
CA TYR A 213 2.43 -2.00 -17.99
C TYR A 213 3.09 -3.37 -18.18
N VAL A 214 4.41 -3.41 -18.03
CA VAL A 214 5.21 -4.63 -18.22
C VAL A 214 5.03 -5.61 -17.05
N PRO A 215 5.27 -6.92 -17.26
CA PRO A 215 5.26 -7.90 -16.19
C PRO A 215 6.23 -7.55 -15.05
N ARG A 216 5.83 -7.84 -13.81
CA ARG A 216 6.67 -7.69 -12.62
C ARG A 216 6.50 -8.90 -11.71
N CYS A 217 7.56 -9.28 -11.00
CA CYS A 217 7.47 -10.32 -9.97
C CYS A 217 6.55 -9.84 -8.84
N ALA A 218 5.46 -10.57 -8.61
CA ALA A 218 4.37 -10.16 -7.74
C ALA A 218 4.83 -9.96 -6.31
N TYR A 219 5.49 -10.97 -5.71
CA TYR A 219 5.90 -10.89 -4.31
C TYR A 219 7.03 -9.89 -4.06
N THR A 220 7.97 -9.74 -5.00
CA THR A 220 9.01 -8.69 -4.93
C THR A 220 8.38 -7.31 -4.98
N PHE A 221 7.50 -7.07 -5.97
CA PHE A 221 6.81 -5.79 -6.10
C PHE A 221 5.97 -5.46 -4.86
N ILE A 222 5.23 -6.43 -4.32
CA ILE A 222 4.40 -6.20 -3.12
C ILE A 222 5.27 -5.87 -1.91
N ASP A 223 6.39 -6.58 -1.70
CA ASP A 223 7.27 -6.32 -0.56
C ASP A 223 7.89 -4.90 -0.65
N GLU A 224 8.41 -4.54 -1.82
CA GLU A 224 8.92 -3.19 -2.08
C GLU A 224 7.85 -2.12 -1.84
N GLU A 225 6.65 -2.32 -2.38
CA GLU A 225 5.57 -1.35 -2.30
C GLU A 225 4.94 -1.26 -0.92
N TYR A 226 4.82 -2.37 -0.20
CA TYR A 226 4.35 -2.37 1.17
C TYR A 226 5.27 -1.52 2.05
N ASN A 227 6.58 -1.82 2.01
CA ASN A 227 7.57 -1.12 2.82
C ASN A 227 7.67 0.36 2.45
N ARG A 228 7.64 0.67 1.15
CA ARG A 228 7.67 2.05 0.65
C ARG A 228 6.42 2.84 1.06
N CYS A 229 5.22 2.28 0.84
CA CYS A 229 3.96 2.94 1.18
C CYS A 229 3.85 3.16 2.69
N SER A 230 4.19 2.16 3.51
CA SER A 230 4.15 2.26 4.97
C SER A 230 5.10 3.34 5.49
N SER A 231 6.34 3.36 5.00
CA SER A 231 7.33 4.40 5.34
C SER A 231 6.83 5.80 4.97
N GLN A 232 6.16 5.93 3.83
CA GLN A 232 5.65 7.21 3.36
C GLN A 232 4.41 7.68 4.14
N ILE A 233 3.52 6.78 4.56
CA ILE A 233 2.41 7.07 5.48
C ILE A 233 2.96 7.64 6.79
N VAL A 234 3.97 7.00 7.36
CA VAL A 234 4.64 7.49 8.59
C VAL A 234 5.25 8.87 8.35
N SER A 235 5.94 9.08 7.23
CA SER A 235 6.55 10.37 6.90
C SER A 235 5.51 11.50 6.82
N ILE A 236 4.40 11.29 6.12
CA ILE A 236 3.28 12.25 6.05
C ILE A 236 2.72 12.50 7.45
N GLY A 237 2.51 11.44 8.24
CA GLY A 237 2.02 11.53 9.60
C GLY A 237 2.91 12.37 10.53
N LEU A 238 4.23 12.23 10.40
CA LEU A 238 5.20 13.06 11.12
C LEU A 238 5.07 14.53 10.71
N LYS A 239 4.94 14.83 9.40
CA LYS A 239 4.74 16.21 8.93
C LYS A 239 3.42 16.83 9.37
N LEU A 240 2.37 16.03 9.53
CA LEU A 240 1.13 16.49 10.15
C LEU A 240 1.33 16.85 11.62
N ASN A 241 2.05 16.01 12.39
CA ASN A 241 2.35 16.30 13.78
C ASN A 241 3.19 17.58 13.93
N ASP A 242 4.24 17.75 13.11
CA ASP A 242 5.08 18.95 13.10
C ASP A 242 4.20 20.21 12.86
N TYR A 243 3.39 20.19 11.79
CA TYR A 243 2.48 21.30 11.46
C TYR A 243 1.50 21.65 12.59
N LEU A 244 0.88 20.65 13.22
CA LEU A 244 -0.09 20.88 14.30
C LEU A 244 0.55 21.30 15.62
N CYS A 245 1.87 21.06 15.77
CA CYS A 245 2.64 21.67 16.84
C CYS A 245 2.74 23.17 16.58
N ASP A 246 3.25 23.55 15.41
CA ASP A 246 3.56 24.94 15.04
C ASP A 246 2.32 25.86 15.00
N VAL A 247 1.14 25.35 14.63
CA VAL A 247 -0.09 26.16 14.49
C VAL A 247 -0.79 26.44 15.81
N GLY A 248 -0.48 25.71 16.88
CA GLY A 248 -1.12 25.90 18.18
C GLY A 248 -0.16 26.37 19.28
N ASP A 249 1.01 26.88 18.91
CA ASP A 249 1.87 27.75 19.72
C ASP A 249 1.58 29.22 19.37
#